data_AF-A0A2I1CH23-F1
#
_entry.id   AF-A0A2I1CH23-F1
#
_cell.length_a   1.000
_cell.length_b   1.000
_cell.length_c   1.000
_cell.angle_alpha   90.00
_cell.angle_beta   90.00
_cell.angle_gamma   90.00
#
_symmetry.space_group_name_H-M   'P 1'
#
loop_
_entity.id
_entity.type
_entity.pdbx_description
1 polymer ?
#
loop_
_entity_poly.entity_id
_entity_poly.type
_entity_poly.pdbx_seq_one_letter_code
_entity_poly.pdbx_strand_id
1 'polypeptide(L)'
;MNNSTCAKDKIAELVAQYGAVPPPWFMFQDTNPYSICWRMGAGEDYIILFFTWWGEQKESLDESQRIEYFRKWPPPPPWLTWMIEVIWDVNPEDFDDDDDYGPYFERTKALGFG
;
A
#
# COMPACT_ATOMS: atom_id res chain seq x y z
N MET A 1 18.56 -22.46 3.83
CA MET A 1 17.82 -21.33 4.46
C MET A 1 16.62 -21.06 3.58
N ASN A 2 15.44 -21.20 4.16
CA ASN A 2 14.13 -21.18 3.53
C ASN A 2 13.65 -19.73 3.49
N ASN A 3 13.65 -19.12 2.29
CA ASN A 3 13.36 -17.70 2.09
C ASN A 3 12.02 -17.24 2.72
N SER A 4 11.04 -18.14 2.87
CA SER A 4 9.74 -17.85 3.47
C SER A 4 9.78 -17.57 4.98
N THR A 5 10.77 -18.08 5.72
CA THR A 5 10.91 -17.81 7.16
C THR A 5 11.42 -16.39 7.39
N CYS A 6 12.41 -15.96 6.60
CA CYS A 6 12.97 -14.61 6.64
C CYS A 6 11.93 -13.51 6.37
N ALA A 7 11.01 -13.73 5.43
CA ALA A 7 9.96 -12.75 5.12
C ALA A 7 8.97 -12.58 6.29
N LYS A 8 8.55 -13.69 6.91
CA LYS A 8 7.63 -13.67 8.06
C LYS A 8 8.27 -13.01 9.28
N ASP A 9 9.54 -13.28 9.53
CA ASP A 9 10.28 -12.66 10.64
C ASP A 9 10.35 -11.13 10.45
N LYS A 10 10.67 -10.65 9.24
CA LYS A 10 10.68 -9.21 8.92
C LYS A 10 9.30 -8.56 9.06
N ILE A 11 8.23 -9.23 8.63
CA ILE A 11 6.86 -8.74 8.83
C ILE A 11 6.56 -8.63 10.33
N ALA A 12 6.90 -9.66 11.12
CA ALA A 12 6.69 -9.64 12.56
C ALA A 12 7.46 -8.52 13.26
N GLU A 13 8.71 -8.25 12.84
CA GLU A 13 9.50 -7.12 13.34
C GLU A 13 8.85 -5.77 13.02
N LEU A 14 8.39 -5.56 11.78
CA LEU A 14 7.71 -4.33 11.37
C LEU A 14 6.40 -4.13 12.14
N VAL A 15 5.61 -5.19 12.31
CA VAL A 15 4.38 -5.16 13.10
C VAL A 15 4.68 -4.88 14.58
N ALA A 16 5.71 -5.48 15.16
CA ALA A 16 6.09 -5.23 16.54
C ALA A 16 6.56 -3.78 16.76
N GLN A 17 7.27 -3.21 15.79
CA GLN A 17 7.81 -1.85 15.89
C GLN A 17 6.75 -0.77 15.63
N TYR A 18 5.92 -0.97 14.62
CA TYR A 18 5.01 0.05 14.10
C TYR A 18 3.53 -0.27 14.33
N GLY A 19 3.19 -1.44 14.83
CA GLY A 19 1.82 -1.94 15.02
C GLY A 19 1.17 -2.51 13.75
N ALA A 20 1.78 -2.32 12.59
CA ALA A 20 1.40 -2.85 11.28
C ALA A 20 2.60 -2.70 10.34
N VAL A 21 2.62 -3.36 9.17
CA VAL A 21 3.64 -3.09 8.16
C VAL A 21 3.37 -1.69 7.57
N PRO A 22 4.31 -0.73 7.63
CA PRO A 22 4.07 0.61 7.10
C PRO A 22 3.86 0.63 5.57
N PRO A 23 3.28 1.69 5.01
CA PRO A 23 3.20 1.83 3.57
C PRO A 23 4.56 2.24 2.97
N PRO A 24 4.76 2.04 1.66
CA PRO A 24 6.05 2.26 1.00
C PRO A 24 6.64 3.66 1.20
N TRP A 25 5.83 4.72 1.16
CA TRP A 25 6.28 6.10 1.36
C TRP A 25 6.78 6.40 2.77
N PHE A 26 6.38 5.61 3.77
CA PHE A 26 6.88 5.78 5.13
C PHE A 26 8.33 5.27 5.24
N MET A 27 8.64 4.14 4.60
CA MET A 27 9.97 3.53 4.61
C MET A 27 10.91 4.13 3.56
N PHE A 28 10.37 4.61 2.44
CA PHE A 28 11.11 5.17 1.30
C PHE A 28 10.58 6.57 0.97
N GLN A 29 10.86 7.54 1.85
CA GLN A 29 10.27 8.89 1.82
C GLN A 29 10.59 9.68 0.54
N ASP A 30 11.77 9.48 -0.05
CA ASP A 30 12.22 10.20 -1.24
C ASP A 30 11.95 9.45 -2.56
N THR A 31 11.20 8.35 -2.48
CA THR A 31 10.98 7.47 -3.62
C THR A 31 9.60 7.69 -4.24
N ASN A 32 9.58 8.01 -5.53
CA ASN A 32 8.36 8.13 -6.31
C ASN A 32 7.71 6.75 -6.52
N PRO A 33 6.36 6.61 -6.52
CA PRO A 33 5.69 5.33 -6.73
C PRO A 33 6.01 4.65 -8.07
N TYR A 34 6.43 5.41 -9.09
CA TYR A 34 6.84 4.87 -10.40
C TYR A 34 8.35 4.63 -10.53
N SER A 35 9.10 4.75 -9.44
CA SER A 35 10.55 4.51 -9.43
C SER A 35 10.89 3.06 -9.78
N ILE A 36 12.01 2.86 -10.49
CA ILE A 36 12.52 1.54 -10.85
C ILE A 36 12.89 0.68 -9.62
N CYS A 37 13.15 1.30 -8.46
CA CYS A 37 13.51 0.58 -7.24
C CYS A 37 12.39 -0.35 -6.73
N TRP A 38 11.13 -0.14 -7.14
CA TRP A 38 10.01 -1.02 -6.80
C TRP A 38 10.01 -2.33 -7.59
N ARG A 39 10.79 -2.38 -8.68
CA ARG A 39 10.95 -3.56 -9.54
C ARG A 39 12.33 -4.21 -9.39
N MET A 40 13.22 -3.61 -8.61
CA MET A 40 14.56 -4.12 -8.35
C MET A 40 15.13 -3.64 -7.01
N GLY A 41 15.68 -4.57 -6.23
CA GLY A 41 16.45 -4.27 -5.03
C GLY A 41 15.59 -4.07 -3.78
N ALA A 42 16.02 -3.21 -2.86
CA ALA A 42 15.37 -3.09 -1.54
C ALA A 42 13.91 -2.62 -1.60
N GLY A 43 13.52 -1.86 -2.63
CA GLY A 43 12.14 -1.44 -2.81
C GLY A 43 11.22 -2.59 -3.24
N GLU A 44 11.68 -3.43 -4.17
CA GLU A 44 10.99 -4.66 -4.57
C GLU A 44 10.81 -5.61 -3.39
N ASP A 45 11.89 -5.87 -2.64
CA ASP A 45 11.83 -6.70 -1.43
C ASP A 45 10.78 -6.18 -0.44
N TYR A 46 10.72 -4.85 -0.25
CA TYR A 46 9.76 -4.25 0.66
C TYR A 46 8.31 -4.33 0.15
N ILE A 47 8.08 -4.10 -1.14
CA ILE A 47 6.76 -4.22 -1.76
C ILE A 47 6.23 -5.65 -1.64
N ILE A 48 7.08 -6.66 -1.83
CA ILE A 48 6.71 -8.06 -1.62
C ILE A 48 6.28 -8.30 -0.16
N LEU A 49 7.04 -7.78 0.82
CA LEU A 49 6.67 -7.89 2.24
C LEU A 49 5.34 -7.19 2.54
N PHE A 50 5.16 -5.98 2.01
CA PHE A 50 3.94 -5.21 2.18
C PHE A 50 2.73 -5.97 1.64
N PHE A 51 2.77 -6.43 0.38
CA PHE A 51 1.63 -7.14 -0.22
C PHE A 51 1.38 -8.52 0.41
N THR A 52 2.43 -9.21 0.88
CA THR A 52 2.27 -10.45 1.64
C THR A 52 1.47 -10.20 2.92
N TRP A 53 1.85 -9.18 3.69
CA TRP A 53 1.14 -8.82 4.92
C TRP A 53 -0.26 -8.26 4.63
N TRP A 54 -0.39 -7.35 3.65
CA TRP A 54 -1.67 -6.72 3.32
C TRP A 54 -2.68 -7.74 2.82
N GLY A 55 -2.27 -8.72 2.02
CA GLY A 55 -3.15 -9.80 1.56
C GLY A 55 -3.80 -10.55 2.73
N GLU A 56 -3.01 -10.93 3.74
CA GLU A 56 -3.52 -11.60 4.95
C GLU A 56 -4.45 -10.69 5.77
N GLN A 57 -4.09 -9.40 5.92
CA GLN A 57 -4.92 -8.47 6.70
C GLN A 57 -6.24 -8.17 6.00
N LYS A 58 -6.21 -7.96 4.69
CA LYS A 58 -7.34 -7.47 3.89
C LYS A 58 -8.53 -8.44 3.89
N GLU A 59 -8.29 -9.74 4.06
CA GLU A 59 -9.34 -10.75 4.25
C GLU A 59 -10.16 -10.52 5.54
N SER A 60 -9.56 -9.90 6.55
CA SER A 60 -10.17 -9.65 7.86
C SER A 60 -10.62 -8.20 8.07
N LEU A 61 -10.03 -7.24 7.34
CA LEU A 61 -10.31 -5.82 7.49
C LEU A 61 -11.46 -5.38 6.59
N ASP A 62 -12.43 -4.68 7.19
CA ASP A 62 -13.44 -3.93 6.44
C ASP A 62 -12.86 -2.64 5.82
N GLU A 63 -13.62 -1.99 4.95
CA GLU A 63 -13.17 -0.79 4.27
C GLU A 63 -12.82 0.35 5.24
N SER A 64 -13.58 0.54 6.30
CA SER A 64 -13.31 1.60 7.29
C SER A 64 -11.97 1.34 7.97
N GLN A 65 -11.67 0.10 8.31
CA GLN A 65 -10.39 -0.28 8.92
C GLN A 65 -9.22 -0.12 7.95
N ARG A 66 -9.41 -0.41 6.66
CA ARG A 66 -8.41 -0.13 5.61
C ARG A 66 -8.13 1.37 5.49
N ILE A 67 -9.18 2.20 5.54
CA ILE A 67 -9.04 3.67 5.54
C ILE A 67 -8.29 4.15 6.79
N GLU A 68 -8.62 3.64 7.98
CA GLU A 68 -7.92 4.00 9.23
C GLU A 68 -6.42 3.65 9.18
N TYR A 69 -6.06 2.52 8.54
CA TYR A 69 -4.67 2.18 8.30
C TYR A 69 -3.94 3.28 7.50
N PHE A 70 -4.55 3.81 6.44
CA PHE A 70 -3.95 4.90 5.65
C PHE A 70 -4.05 6.27 6.33
N ARG A 71 -4.97 6.48 7.28
CA ARG A 71 -4.98 7.70 8.12
C ARG A 71 -3.82 7.73 9.11
N LYS A 72 -3.39 6.57 9.60
CA LYS A 72 -2.19 6.46 10.44
C LYS A 72 -0.91 6.88 9.69
N TRP A 73 -0.88 6.63 8.38
CA TRP A 73 0.23 6.99 7.50
C TRP A 73 -0.27 7.70 6.24
N PRO A 74 -0.61 9.00 6.34
CA PRO A 74 -1.23 9.72 5.23
C PRO A 74 -0.31 9.69 4.00
N PRO A 75 -0.83 9.34 2.81
CA PRO A 75 -0.04 9.32 1.59
C PRO A 75 0.33 10.74 1.15
N PRO A 76 1.54 10.96 0.64
CA PRO A 76 1.82 12.16 -0.14
C PRO A 76 1.10 12.09 -1.50
N PRO A 77 0.82 13.23 -2.17
CA PRO A 77 -0.01 13.27 -3.37
C PRO A 77 0.33 12.26 -4.48
N PRO A 78 1.62 11.98 -4.79
CA PRO A 78 1.96 10.99 -5.82
C PRO A 78 1.44 9.58 -5.53
N TRP A 79 1.21 9.24 -4.26
CA TRP A 79 0.82 7.91 -3.81
C TRP A 79 -0.70 7.71 -3.72
N LEU A 80 -1.51 8.72 -4.05
CA LEU A 80 -2.97 8.63 -3.96
C LEU A 80 -3.55 7.53 -4.87
N THR A 81 -3.08 7.42 -6.11
CA THR A 81 -3.53 6.36 -7.04
C THR A 81 -3.20 4.98 -6.49
N TRP A 82 -1.99 4.78 -5.98
CA TRP A 82 -1.59 3.52 -5.36
C TRP A 82 -2.43 3.20 -4.13
N MET A 83 -2.74 4.18 -3.28
CA MET A 83 -3.64 3.98 -2.14
C MET A 83 -5.05 3.56 -2.60
N ILE A 84 -5.58 4.19 -3.65
CA ILE A 84 -6.90 3.87 -4.22
C ILE A 84 -6.96 2.39 -4.63
N GLU A 85 -5.98 1.95 -5.42
CA GLU A 85 -5.85 0.55 -5.85
C GLU A 85 -5.79 -0.40 -4.65
N VAL A 86 -4.99 -0.06 -3.63
CA VAL A 86 -4.75 -0.92 -2.47
C VAL A 86 -5.95 -1.00 -1.52
N ILE A 87 -6.73 0.07 -1.35
CA ILE A 87 -7.94 0.06 -0.50
C ILE A 87 -9.08 -0.72 -1.20
N TRP A 88 -9.33 -0.39 -2.46
CA TRP A 88 -10.56 -0.77 -3.17
C TRP A 88 -10.38 -1.87 -4.22
N ASP A 89 -9.19 -2.48 -4.34
CA ASP A 89 -8.91 -3.52 -5.35
C ASP A 89 -9.23 -3.06 -6.77
N VAL A 90 -9.04 -1.77 -7.04
CA VAL A 90 -9.27 -1.20 -8.36
C VAL A 90 -8.19 -1.72 -9.29
N ASN A 91 -8.58 -2.47 -10.32
CA ASN A 91 -7.68 -2.84 -11.39
C ASN A 91 -7.82 -1.84 -12.54
N PRO A 92 -6.74 -1.15 -12.95
CA PRO A 92 -6.77 -0.25 -14.10
C PRO A 92 -7.25 -0.94 -15.40
N GLU A 93 -7.06 -2.25 -15.52
CA GLU A 93 -7.53 -3.02 -16.69
C GLU A 93 -9.06 -3.21 -16.73
N ASP A 94 -9.77 -2.94 -15.62
CA ASP A 94 -11.24 -3.03 -15.57
C ASP A 94 -11.93 -1.77 -16.12
N PHE A 95 -11.18 -0.72 -16.48
CA PHE A 95 -11.73 0.49 -17.07
C PHE A 95 -11.78 0.40 -18.61
N ASP A 96 -12.94 0.73 -19.20
CA ASP A 96 -13.15 0.75 -20.66
C ASP A 96 -12.46 1.95 -21.35
N ASP A 97 -12.09 2.99 -20.59
CA ASP A 97 -11.47 4.24 -21.06
C ASP A 97 -10.38 4.65 -20.03
N ASP A 98 -9.23 5.16 -20.50
CA ASP A 98 -8.00 5.49 -19.73
C ASP A 98 -8.25 5.78 -18.23
N ASP A 99 -8.03 4.79 -17.36
CA ASP A 99 -7.78 4.97 -15.92
C ASP A 99 -8.69 6.01 -15.23
N ASP A 100 -10.02 5.92 -15.33
CA ASP A 100 -10.92 6.89 -14.68
C ASP A 100 -11.00 6.65 -13.16
N TYR A 101 -9.94 7.07 -12.47
CA TYR A 101 -9.88 7.17 -11.02
C TYR A 101 -10.71 8.35 -10.47
N GLY A 102 -11.39 9.13 -11.31
CA GLY A 102 -12.13 10.33 -10.92
C GLY A 102 -13.11 10.12 -9.76
N PRO A 103 -13.97 9.09 -9.79
CA PRO A 103 -14.87 8.77 -8.67
C PRO A 103 -14.11 8.46 -7.37
N TYR A 104 -12.95 7.81 -7.48
CA TYR A 104 -12.12 7.47 -6.33
C TYR A 104 -11.38 8.68 -5.79
N PHE A 105 -10.91 9.60 -6.64
CA PHE A 105 -10.32 10.85 -6.18
C PHE A 105 -11.32 11.71 -5.40
N GLU A 106 -12.56 11.85 -5.88
CA GLU A 106 -13.61 12.54 -5.12
C GLU A 106 -13.88 11.85 -3.77
N ARG A 107 -13.84 10.51 -3.75
CA ARG A 107 -13.95 9.73 -2.51
C ARG A 107 -12.76 9.99 -1.57
N THR A 108 -11.52 10.01 -2.07
CA THR A 108 -10.34 10.31 -1.24
C THR A 108 -10.38 11.71 -0.64
N LYS A 109 -10.87 12.70 -1.41
CA LYS A 109 -11.09 14.07 -0.94
C LYS A 109 -12.14 14.13 0.16
N ALA A 110 -13.28 13.44 -0.01
CA ALA A 110 -14.31 13.34 1.02
C ALA A 110 -13.78 12.65 2.31
N LEU A 111 -12.80 11.76 2.19
CA LEU A 111 -12.15 11.07 3.31
C LEU A 111 -11.01 11.87 3.96
N GLY A 112 -10.59 12.99 3.35
CA GLY A 112 -9.54 13.89 3.86
C GLY A 112 -8.12 13.57 3.40
N PHE A 113 -7.94 12.78 2.34
CA PHE A 113 -6.62 12.42 1.80
C PHE A 113 -6.12 13.35 0.68
N GLY A 114 -6.97 14.22 0.12
CA GLY A 114 -6.67 15.09 -1.03
C GLY A 114 -7.07 16.54 -0.82
#